data_AF-A0A817BYS2-F1
#
_entry.id   AF-A0A817BYS2-F1
#
_cell.length_a   1.000
_cell.length_b   1.000
_cell.length_c   1.000
_cell.angle_alpha   90.00
_cell.angle_beta   90.00
_cell.angle_gamma   90.00
#
_symmetry.space_group_name_H-M   'P 1'
#
loop_
_entity.id
_entity.type
_entity.pdbx_description
1 polymer ?
#
loop_
_entity_poly.entity_id
_entity_poly.type
_entity_poly.pdbx_seq_one_letter_code
_entity_poly.pdbx_strand_id
1 'polypeptide(L)'
;MASLSEQKYITLRKRLDQFGFKQPLAIESLPLVEKLFQAFIQTTEELKKAKENPPLSAPLPSTNANTSTTISSAHPYKNDNARLVKENNDLHLELLKCREQLDHHVKEFKSQLRKLEHENADLRFLNTQYIHRLRSLEKESRQKDNKILELQEKNFQAVVQTPGGNKHTIPFRRQRLDIDEMLPESSSSQRTIAQQLPYVDDPYIIDIVKVTEDRVAELELELQQQKKYTDEVETKMANLKYQTLHQELEHVIDDKENLKLQVQEYIKEVAKCENVITQKENDRTTLFEQYREATNELSHAKLTLADIESQAANLKQELLIKSSDMKRLAERIEYLERELQQHLSVSQEYELQLSNMNRSLQRNEEIIRKLQIDKQNYACEITNVRDLNATVETKKEQIIRQLTAKEIDNEQLQGAISDMKIEIDMLHTQLTNEKAMVHNLEEIIGSSREKEFQSQIQAQEKDSELHLIKDRANMNDLKVQSQSKEIAALRAQIIGLETDNDRLKRQLTSERFEREKAAQDLRKLSDLTSHIDYDSRYRTTSTVTTTNTHRSPTRNYSPSRSEIAQTSPTKISVSLKVSELDKSRETSHETDNTININGNNSNDDIVGYHLELIFLALFFS
;
A
#
# COMPACT_ATOMS: atom_id res chain seq x y z
N MET A 1 46.43 -33.49 32.00
CA MET A 1 45.66 -33.77 30.77
C MET A 1 44.72 -32.59 30.54
N ALA A 2 44.65 -32.05 29.32
CA ALA A 2 43.74 -30.95 29.00
C ALA A 2 42.28 -31.42 29.07
N SER A 3 41.38 -30.59 29.60
CA SER A 3 39.96 -30.94 29.75
C SER A 3 39.26 -31.07 28.38
N LEU A 4 38.14 -31.81 28.33
CA LEU A 4 37.39 -31.99 27.07
C LEU A 4 36.91 -30.65 26.48
N SER A 5 36.53 -29.71 27.34
CA SER A 5 36.13 -28.33 26.97
C SER A 5 37.30 -27.51 26.43
N GLU A 6 38.48 -27.68 27.00
CA GLU A 6 39.73 -27.00 26.59
C GLU A 6 40.23 -27.52 25.23
N GLN A 7 40.13 -28.84 24.98
CA GLN A 7 40.42 -29.42 23.67
C GLN A 7 39.45 -28.91 22.58
N LYS A 8 38.16 -28.79 22.90
CA LYS A 8 37.17 -28.15 22.02
C LYS A 8 37.48 -26.67 21.79
N TYR A 9 37.83 -25.93 22.84
CA TYR A 9 38.23 -24.52 22.75
C TYR A 9 39.41 -24.33 21.78
N ILE A 10 40.49 -25.10 21.95
CA ILE A 10 41.67 -25.06 21.07
C ILE A 10 41.28 -25.40 19.61
N THR A 11 40.38 -26.36 19.41
CA THR A 11 39.95 -26.80 18.07
C THR A 11 39.07 -25.76 17.38
N LEU A 12 38.07 -25.19 18.07
CA LEU A 12 37.25 -24.12 17.51
C LEU A 12 38.07 -22.85 17.30
N ARG A 13 38.96 -22.51 18.23
CA ARG A 13 39.85 -21.35 18.13
C ARG A 13 40.71 -21.41 16.87
N LYS A 14 41.36 -22.55 16.60
CA LYS A 14 42.15 -22.76 15.37
C LYS A 14 41.31 -22.58 14.10
N ARG A 15 40.04 -23.01 14.09
CA ARG A 15 39.12 -22.80 12.97
C ARG A 15 38.69 -21.33 12.82
N LEU A 16 38.41 -20.63 13.93
CA LEU A 16 38.07 -19.20 13.92
C LEU A 16 39.25 -18.35 13.43
N ASP A 17 40.47 -18.62 13.88
CA ASP A 17 41.68 -17.93 13.43
C ASP A 17 41.97 -18.16 11.93
N GLN A 18 41.68 -19.37 11.40
CA GLN A 18 41.76 -19.68 9.96
C GLN A 18 40.80 -18.83 9.11
N PHE A 19 39.61 -18.50 9.65
CA PHE A 19 38.62 -17.62 9.02
C PHE A 19 38.83 -16.13 9.41
N GLY A 20 39.90 -15.79 10.12
CA GLY A 20 40.28 -14.41 10.48
C GLY A 20 39.65 -13.86 11.76
N PHE A 21 38.81 -14.61 12.47
CA PHE A 21 38.13 -14.18 13.69
C PHE A 21 39.06 -14.24 14.92
N LYS A 22 39.89 -13.20 15.06
CA LYS A 22 40.99 -13.15 16.05
C LYS A 22 40.59 -12.65 17.45
N GLN A 23 39.36 -12.16 17.64
CA GLN A 23 38.86 -11.61 18.91
C GLN A 23 38.99 -12.61 20.07
N PRO A 24 39.28 -12.17 21.32
CA PRO A 24 39.37 -13.09 22.46
C PRO A 24 38.01 -13.76 22.74
N LEU A 25 38.03 -15.05 23.04
CA LEU A 25 36.83 -15.88 23.25
C LEU A 25 36.82 -16.44 24.68
N ALA A 26 35.69 -16.29 25.38
CA ALA A 26 35.46 -16.88 26.69
C ALA A 26 35.01 -18.35 26.56
N ILE A 27 35.36 -19.18 27.56
CA ILE A 27 35.03 -20.62 27.58
C ILE A 27 33.51 -20.84 27.66
N GLU A 28 32.77 -19.95 28.33
CA GLU A 28 31.31 -20.03 28.49
C GLU A 28 30.56 -19.86 27.16
N SER A 29 31.05 -19.00 26.27
CA SER A 29 30.45 -18.77 24.94
C SER A 29 30.76 -19.86 23.91
N LEU A 30 31.65 -20.81 24.23
CA LEU A 30 32.12 -21.86 23.32
C LEU A 30 30.99 -22.64 22.61
N PRO A 31 29.92 -23.13 23.28
CA PRO A 31 28.90 -23.95 22.63
C PRO A 31 28.00 -23.17 21.65
N LEU A 32 27.83 -21.86 21.90
CA LEU A 32 27.06 -20.97 21.03
C LEU A 32 27.88 -20.62 19.78
N VAL A 33 29.14 -20.25 19.96
CA VAL A 33 30.04 -19.92 18.84
C VAL A 33 30.33 -21.16 17.98
N GLU A 34 30.44 -22.37 18.57
CA GLU A 34 30.56 -23.62 17.81
C GLU A 34 29.36 -23.84 16.88
N LYS A 35 28.12 -23.66 17.37
CA LYS A 35 26.90 -23.78 16.55
C LYS A 35 26.77 -22.69 15.49
N LEU A 36 27.01 -21.43 15.84
CA LEU A 36 26.92 -20.31 14.90
C LEU A 36 27.96 -20.43 13.78
N PHE A 37 29.18 -20.84 14.10
CA PHE A 37 30.23 -21.08 13.13
C PHE A 37 29.94 -22.30 12.23
N GLN A 38 29.33 -23.36 12.78
CA GLN A 38 28.86 -24.49 11.97
C GLN A 38 27.73 -24.10 11.00
N ALA A 39 26.76 -23.29 11.44
CA ALA A 39 25.69 -22.76 10.58
C ALA A 39 26.23 -21.80 9.51
N PHE A 40 27.25 -21.00 9.83
CA PHE A 40 27.97 -20.16 8.85
C PHE A 40 28.70 -21.01 7.81
N ILE A 41 29.35 -22.11 8.22
CA ILE A 41 29.95 -23.07 7.28
C ILE A 41 28.89 -23.73 6.40
N GLN A 42 27.75 -24.16 6.96
CA GLN A 42 26.66 -24.79 6.19
C GLN A 42 26.08 -23.82 5.15
N THR A 43 25.73 -22.60 5.55
CA THR A 43 25.19 -21.59 4.63
C THR A 43 26.20 -21.13 3.57
N THR A 44 27.50 -21.08 3.89
CA THR A 44 28.54 -20.79 2.88
C THR A 44 28.85 -21.98 1.96
N GLU A 45 28.78 -23.23 2.46
CA GLU A 45 28.81 -24.46 1.64
C GLU A 45 27.60 -24.55 0.69
N GLU A 46 26.40 -24.21 1.16
CA GLU A 46 25.16 -24.20 0.37
C GLU A 46 25.19 -23.09 -0.69
N LEU A 47 25.62 -21.88 -0.32
CA LEU A 47 25.85 -20.78 -1.26
C LEU A 47 26.93 -21.14 -2.30
N LYS A 48 27.98 -21.85 -1.89
CA LYS A 48 29.03 -22.35 -2.79
C LYS A 48 28.47 -23.41 -3.74
N LYS A 49 27.69 -24.39 -3.26
CA LYS A 49 27.01 -25.40 -4.09
C LYS A 49 26.01 -24.78 -5.06
N ALA A 50 25.31 -23.71 -4.66
CA ALA A 50 24.42 -22.94 -5.53
C ALA A 50 25.16 -22.08 -6.57
N LYS A 51 26.44 -21.75 -6.35
CA LYS A 51 27.31 -21.06 -7.33
C LYS A 51 28.08 -22.02 -8.23
N GLU A 52 28.48 -23.19 -7.73
CA GLU A 52 29.17 -24.23 -8.50
C GLU A 52 28.20 -25.07 -9.34
N ASN A 53 26.91 -25.08 -9.01
CA ASN A 53 25.82 -25.56 -9.87
C ASN A 53 24.97 -24.39 -10.38
N PRO A 54 25.46 -23.54 -11.29
CA PRO A 54 24.61 -22.55 -11.95
C PRO A 54 23.55 -23.28 -12.79
N PRO A 55 22.29 -22.77 -12.88
CA PRO A 55 21.20 -23.42 -13.59
C PRO A 55 21.36 -23.28 -15.12
N LEU A 56 22.33 -24.00 -15.69
CA LEU A 56 22.61 -24.05 -17.13
C LEU A 56 22.46 -25.49 -17.66
N SER A 57 21.35 -25.71 -18.38
CA SER A 57 21.16 -26.75 -19.40
C SER A 57 21.53 -28.20 -19.04
N ALA A 58 20.63 -28.88 -18.32
CA ALA A 58 20.43 -30.33 -18.43
C ALA A 58 18.91 -30.61 -18.51
N PRO A 59 18.44 -31.58 -19.33
CA PRO A 59 17.02 -31.68 -19.68
C PRO A 59 16.18 -32.41 -18.62
N LEU A 60 15.08 -31.78 -18.17
CA LEU A 60 14.02 -32.49 -17.45
C LEU A 60 13.09 -33.24 -18.42
N PRO A 61 12.53 -34.40 -18.02
CA PRO A 61 11.68 -35.21 -18.88
C PRO A 61 10.28 -34.61 -19.10
N SER A 62 9.89 -34.47 -20.37
CA SER A 62 8.52 -34.63 -20.86
C SER A 62 7.34 -33.96 -20.12
N THR A 63 7.40 -32.64 -19.92
CA THR A 63 6.19 -31.80 -19.65
C THR A 63 6.12 -30.60 -20.59
N ASN A 64 6.13 -30.88 -21.90
CA ASN A 64 6.51 -29.91 -22.95
C ASN A 64 5.34 -29.07 -23.51
N ALA A 65 4.49 -28.51 -22.64
CA ALA A 65 3.41 -27.60 -23.03
C ALA A 65 3.31 -26.41 -22.06
N ASN A 66 2.96 -26.67 -20.80
CA ASN A 66 2.75 -25.62 -19.78
C ASN A 66 4.00 -24.77 -19.52
N THR A 67 5.20 -25.34 -19.68
CA THR A 67 6.48 -24.61 -19.61
C THR A 67 6.66 -23.66 -20.78
N SER A 68 6.31 -24.06 -22.01
CA SER A 68 6.35 -23.18 -23.18
C SER A 68 5.37 -22.01 -23.03
N THR A 69 4.15 -22.27 -22.54
CA THR A 69 3.15 -21.23 -22.29
C THR A 69 3.59 -20.25 -21.20
N THR A 70 4.16 -20.73 -20.09
CA THR A 70 4.65 -19.85 -19.00
C THR A 70 5.93 -19.10 -19.34
N ILE A 71 6.83 -19.67 -20.17
CA ILE A 71 7.98 -18.95 -20.72
C ILE A 71 7.50 -17.87 -21.70
N SER A 72 6.49 -18.16 -22.53
CA SER A 72 5.87 -17.20 -23.45
C SER A 72 5.19 -16.05 -22.70
N SER A 73 4.38 -16.33 -21.67
CA SER A 73 3.70 -15.28 -20.88
C SER A 73 4.66 -14.47 -20.02
N ALA A 74 5.83 -15.01 -19.66
CA ALA A 74 6.91 -14.28 -18.99
C ALA A 74 7.79 -13.45 -19.96
N HIS A 75 7.70 -13.67 -21.28
CA HIS A 75 8.57 -12.99 -22.26
C HIS A 75 8.35 -11.47 -22.35
N PRO A 76 7.12 -10.92 -22.31
CA PRO A 76 6.91 -9.47 -22.26
C PRO A 76 7.57 -8.83 -21.03
N TYR A 77 7.29 -9.37 -19.83
CA TYR A 77 7.88 -8.88 -18.58
C TYR A 77 9.40 -8.98 -18.54
N LYS A 78 10.01 -9.97 -19.20
CA LYS A 78 11.48 -10.05 -19.36
C LYS A 78 12.02 -8.98 -20.29
N ASN A 79 11.34 -8.71 -21.41
CA ASN A 79 11.72 -7.63 -22.32
C ASN A 79 11.58 -6.25 -21.67
N ASP A 80 10.46 -5.99 -20.99
CA ASP A 80 10.23 -4.72 -20.30
C ASP A 80 11.20 -4.53 -19.13
N ASN A 81 11.49 -5.57 -18.32
CA ASN A 81 12.52 -5.48 -17.30
C ASN A 81 13.92 -5.24 -17.90
N ALA A 82 14.27 -5.89 -19.02
CA ALA A 82 15.55 -5.64 -19.70
C ALA A 82 15.64 -4.21 -20.25
N ARG A 83 14.54 -3.67 -20.80
CA ARG A 83 14.42 -2.27 -21.22
C ARG A 83 14.56 -1.32 -20.03
N LEU A 84 13.78 -1.52 -18.96
CA LEU A 84 13.78 -0.67 -17.77
C LEU A 84 15.13 -0.68 -17.06
N VAL A 85 15.82 -1.83 -16.99
CA VAL A 85 17.19 -1.90 -16.46
C VAL A 85 18.16 -1.12 -17.33
N LYS A 86 18.05 -1.19 -18.67
CA LYS A 86 18.86 -0.36 -19.56
C LYS A 86 18.56 1.12 -19.38
N GLU A 87 17.30 1.51 -19.40
CA GLU A 87 16.81 2.88 -19.24
C GLU A 87 17.24 3.47 -17.89
N ASN A 88 17.19 2.68 -16.80
CA ASN A 88 17.69 3.08 -15.48
C ASN A 88 19.21 3.26 -15.44
N ASN A 89 19.98 2.39 -16.12
CA ASN A 89 21.44 2.53 -16.24
C ASN A 89 21.83 3.76 -17.08
N ASP A 90 21.15 3.97 -18.22
CA ASP A 90 21.36 5.11 -19.12
C ASP A 90 21.05 6.43 -18.37
N LEU A 91 19.92 6.51 -17.65
CA LEU A 91 19.54 7.64 -16.79
C LEU A 91 20.50 7.86 -15.61
N HIS A 92 20.97 6.79 -14.95
CA HIS A 92 21.93 6.90 -13.85
C HIS A 92 23.27 7.46 -14.34
N LEU A 93 23.72 7.08 -15.54
CA LEU A 93 24.94 7.61 -16.16
C LEU A 93 24.78 9.08 -16.55
N GLU A 94 23.62 9.48 -17.09
CA GLU A 94 23.30 10.87 -17.40
C GLU A 94 23.22 11.75 -16.13
N LEU A 95 22.61 11.24 -15.06
CA LEU A 95 22.56 11.91 -13.75
C LEU A 95 23.98 12.10 -13.18
N LEU A 96 24.85 11.10 -13.27
CA LEU A 96 26.25 11.20 -12.86
C LEU A 96 27.00 12.31 -13.63
N LYS A 97 26.85 12.32 -14.96
CA LYS A 97 27.45 13.32 -15.85
C LYS A 97 26.93 14.74 -15.58
N CYS A 98 25.62 14.89 -15.36
CA CYS A 98 25.00 16.16 -15.02
C CYS A 98 25.48 16.68 -13.66
N ARG A 99 25.62 15.80 -12.65
CA ARG A 99 26.21 16.13 -11.36
C ARG A 99 27.67 16.57 -11.50
N GLU A 100 28.48 15.89 -12.32
CA GLU A 100 29.88 16.27 -12.56
C GLU A 100 30.02 17.63 -13.26
N GLN A 101 29.11 17.96 -14.18
CA GLN A 101 29.02 19.29 -14.81
C GLN A 101 28.62 20.37 -13.79
N LEU A 102 27.62 20.11 -12.94
CA LEU A 102 27.24 21.01 -11.84
C LEU A 102 28.39 21.24 -10.86
N ASP A 103 29.06 20.16 -10.42
CA ASP A 103 30.25 20.24 -9.56
C ASP A 103 31.41 21.02 -10.21
N HIS A 104 31.55 20.94 -11.54
CA HIS A 104 32.54 21.72 -12.29
C HIS A 104 32.19 23.22 -12.26
N HIS A 105 30.98 23.60 -12.64
CA HIS A 105 30.54 25.00 -12.62
C HIS A 105 30.53 25.59 -11.19
N VAL A 106 30.15 24.81 -10.17
CA VAL A 106 30.24 25.23 -8.76
C VAL A 106 31.69 25.48 -8.33
N LYS A 107 32.66 24.68 -8.79
CA LYS A 107 34.09 24.92 -8.54
C LYS A 107 34.59 26.16 -9.30
N GLU A 108 34.14 26.35 -10.53
CA GLU A 108 34.49 27.50 -11.37
C GLU A 108 33.97 28.81 -10.77
N PHE A 109 32.67 28.93 -10.48
CA PHE A 109 32.08 30.12 -9.88
C PHE A 109 32.67 30.42 -8.50
N LYS A 110 32.95 29.40 -7.67
CA LYS A 110 33.69 29.61 -6.40
C LYS A 110 35.14 30.09 -6.61
N SER A 111 35.74 29.81 -7.76
CA SER A 111 37.07 30.34 -8.14
C SER A 111 36.98 31.78 -8.63
N GLN A 112 36.00 32.10 -9.48
CA GLN A 112 35.72 33.46 -9.96
C GLN A 112 35.34 34.39 -8.79
N LEU A 113 34.47 33.94 -7.87
CA LEU A 113 34.08 34.68 -6.67
C LEU A 113 35.30 35.07 -5.83
N ARG A 114 36.19 34.13 -5.50
CA ARG A 114 37.40 34.42 -4.71
C ARG A 114 38.36 35.41 -5.37
N LYS A 115 38.42 35.44 -6.71
CA LYS A 115 39.20 36.46 -7.45
C LYS A 115 38.57 37.84 -7.27
N LEU A 116 37.26 37.95 -7.48
CA LEU A 116 36.52 39.21 -7.30
C LEU A 116 36.53 39.69 -5.85
N GLU A 117 36.52 38.77 -4.86
CA GLU A 117 36.67 39.10 -3.44
C GLU A 117 38.05 39.72 -3.13
N HIS A 118 39.14 39.19 -3.72
CA HIS A 118 40.48 39.79 -3.59
C HIS A 118 40.57 41.13 -4.30
N GLU A 119 40.09 41.23 -5.55
CA GLU A 119 40.07 42.49 -6.31
C GLU A 119 39.25 43.58 -5.59
N ASN A 120 38.11 43.22 -4.97
CA ASN A 120 37.32 44.14 -4.16
C ASN A 120 38.04 44.56 -2.87
N ALA A 121 38.81 43.66 -2.24
CA ALA A 121 39.64 43.99 -1.08
C ALA A 121 40.80 44.93 -1.45
N ASP A 122 41.49 44.67 -2.56
CA ASP A 122 42.58 45.52 -3.08
C ASP A 122 42.06 46.90 -3.50
N LEU A 123 40.91 46.97 -4.18
CA LEU A 123 40.24 48.23 -4.52
C LEU A 123 39.79 49.01 -3.27
N ARG A 124 39.32 48.35 -2.20
CA ARG A 124 39.01 49.00 -0.91
C ARG A 124 40.26 49.54 -0.23
N PHE A 125 41.37 48.80 -0.25
CA PHE A 125 42.65 49.24 0.28
C PHE A 125 43.19 50.46 -0.48
N LEU A 126 43.16 50.40 -1.82
CA LEU A 126 43.57 51.49 -2.70
C LEU A 126 42.68 52.74 -2.53
N ASN A 127 41.37 52.58 -2.41
CA ASN A 127 40.43 53.67 -2.11
C ASN A 127 40.74 54.30 -0.73
N THR A 128 41.05 53.47 0.27
CA THR A 128 41.47 53.94 1.60
C THR A 128 42.79 54.73 1.54
N GLN A 129 43.76 54.29 0.73
CA GLN A 129 44.97 55.09 0.46
C GLN A 129 44.65 56.43 -0.19
N TYR A 130 43.79 56.46 -1.22
CA TYR A 130 43.40 57.71 -1.88
C TYR A 130 42.68 58.67 -0.91
N ILE A 131 41.81 58.17 -0.02
CA ILE A 131 41.19 58.99 1.04
C ILE A 131 42.25 59.57 1.99
N HIS A 132 43.26 58.78 2.40
CA HIS A 132 44.36 59.28 3.21
C HIS A 132 45.23 60.32 2.47
N ARG A 133 45.50 60.11 1.18
CA ARG A 133 46.27 61.06 0.35
C ARG A 133 45.48 62.35 0.13
N LEU A 134 44.18 62.28 -0.12
CA LEU A 134 43.28 63.42 -0.24
C LEU A 134 43.33 64.27 1.03
N ARG A 135 43.08 63.67 2.21
CA ARG A 135 43.15 64.36 3.51
C ARG A 135 44.51 65.01 3.78
N SER A 136 45.60 64.39 3.33
CA SER A 136 46.94 64.96 3.42
C SER A 136 47.08 66.21 2.54
N LEU A 137 46.58 66.18 1.31
CA LEU A 137 46.63 67.31 0.36
C LEU A 137 45.67 68.43 0.77
N GLU A 138 44.49 68.11 1.30
CA GLU A 138 43.56 69.09 1.90
C GLU A 138 44.22 69.83 3.09
N LYS A 139 44.94 69.10 3.95
CA LYS A 139 45.68 69.70 5.07
C LYS A 139 46.81 70.60 4.56
N GLU A 140 47.55 70.16 3.54
CA GLU A 140 48.63 70.92 2.92
C GLU A 140 48.11 72.20 2.22
N SER A 141 46.97 72.12 1.52
CA SER A 141 46.30 73.29 0.93
C SER A 141 45.93 74.27 2.03
N ARG A 142 45.18 73.84 3.06
CA ARG A 142 44.80 74.72 4.18
C ARG A 142 46.02 75.34 4.88
N GLN A 143 47.16 74.66 4.92
CA GLN A 143 48.41 75.23 5.44
C GLN A 143 48.99 76.30 4.50
N LYS A 144 48.96 76.10 3.17
CA LYS A 144 49.33 77.11 2.17
C LYS A 144 48.38 78.32 2.20
N ASP A 145 47.08 78.09 2.27
CA ASP A 145 46.03 79.12 2.33
C ASP A 145 46.22 80.01 3.58
N ASN A 146 46.39 79.39 4.75
CA ASN A 146 46.73 80.10 5.98
C ASN A 146 48.08 80.84 5.90
N LYS A 147 49.08 80.30 5.19
CA LYS A 147 50.38 80.96 5.02
C LYS A 147 50.31 82.14 4.05
N ILE A 148 49.46 82.08 3.04
CA ILE A 148 49.15 83.22 2.14
C ILE A 148 48.48 84.33 2.95
N LEU A 149 47.50 84.01 3.81
CA LEU A 149 46.88 84.97 4.73
C LEU A 149 47.90 85.61 5.69
N GLU A 150 48.75 84.81 6.35
CA GLU A 150 49.82 85.29 7.24
C GLU A 150 50.83 86.21 6.51
N LEU A 151 51.15 85.89 5.26
CA LEU A 151 52.06 86.70 4.43
C LEU A 151 51.37 87.99 3.93
N GLN A 152 50.08 87.95 3.61
CA GLN A 152 49.29 89.13 3.25
C GLN A 152 49.16 90.09 4.44
N GLU A 153 48.84 89.57 5.63
CA GLU A 153 48.78 90.35 6.88
C GLU A 153 50.12 91.05 7.15
N LYS A 154 51.24 90.33 7.00
CA LYS A 154 52.59 90.90 7.11
C LYS A 154 52.93 91.89 5.99
N ASN A 155 52.34 91.75 4.81
CA ASN A 155 52.49 92.73 3.73
C ASN A 155 51.75 94.04 4.06
N PHE A 156 50.54 93.96 4.62
CA PHE A 156 49.81 95.14 5.14
C PHE A 156 50.52 95.83 6.31
N GLN A 157 51.48 95.17 6.96
CA GLN A 157 52.33 95.71 8.03
C GLN A 157 53.70 96.21 7.51
N ALA A 158 54.03 96.00 6.22
CA ALA A 158 55.32 96.34 5.64
C ALA A 158 55.41 97.84 5.26
N VAL A 159 55.79 98.68 6.23
CA VAL A 159 56.00 100.12 6.01
C VAL A 159 57.31 100.37 5.24
N VAL A 160 57.20 100.63 3.94
CA VAL A 160 58.30 101.21 3.15
C VAL A 160 58.57 102.63 3.64
N GLN A 161 59.67 102.84 4.37
CA GLN A 161 60.11 104.18 4.76
C GLN A 161 60.79 104.88 3.58
N THR A 162 60.06 105.75 2.91
CA THR A 162 60.67 106.81 2.09
C THR A 162 61.25 107.90 3.00
N PRO A 163 62.46 108.47 2.70
CA PRO A 163 63.02 109.57 3.48
C PRO A 163 62.29 110.91 3.22
N GLY A 164 61.08 111.04 3.76
CA GLY A 164 60.21 112.21 3.57
C GLY A 164 58.83 111.94 4.15
N GLY A 165 58.62 112.33 5.41
CA GLY A 165 57.45 111.93 6.20
C GLY A 165 56.13 112.57 5.76
N ASN A 166 55.50 112.05 4.71
CA ASN A 166 54.10 112.29 4.36
C ASN A 166 53.43 110.98 3.95
N LYS A 167 52.36 110.59 4.67
CA LYS A 167 51.60 109.38 4.36
C LYS A 167 50.60 109.68 3.24
N HIS A 168 50.73 109.00 2.11
CA HIS A 168 49.70 108.92 1.08
C HIS A 168 49.52 107.47 0.62
N THR A 169 48.29 106.96 0.76
CA THR A 169 47.90 105.63 0.32
C THR A 169 47.71 105.67 -1.20
N ILE A 170 48.46 104.85 -1.94
CA ILE A 170 48.42 104.83 -3.42
C ILE A 170 47.42 103.77 -3.91
N PRO A 171 46.30 104.13 -4.53
CA PRO A 171 45.42 103.17 -5.20
C PRO A 171 45.89 102.93 -6.65
N PHE A 172 46.14 101.68 -7.02
CA PHE A 172 46.48 101.31 -8.40
C PHE A 172 45.25 101.34 -9.34
N ARG A 173 44.78 102.54 -9.68
CA ARG A 173 43.78 102.76 -10.73
C ARG A 173 44.50 103.12 -12.03
N ARG A 174 44.32 102.31 -13.08
CA ARG A 174 44.91 102.60 -14.41
C ARG A 174 44.31 103.89 -14.97
N GLN A 175 45.17 104.86 -15.27
CA GLN A 175 44.79 106.10 -15.93
C GLN A 175 44.58 105.87 -17.43
N ARG A 176 43.42 106.26 -17.96
CA ARG A 176 43.26 106.69 -19.35
C ARG A 176 43.29 108.22 -19.37
N LEU A 177 43.65 108.79 -20.52
CA LEU A 177 43.77 110.22 -20.73
C LEU A 177 43.20 110.52 -22.11
N ASP A 178 42.07 111.24 -22.12
CA ASP A 178 41.43 111.77 -23.32
C ASP A 178 41.83 113.25 -23.52
N ILE A 179 41.54 113.85 -24.68
CA ILE A 179 42.27 115.00 -25.25
C ILE A 179 41.47 116.33 -25.16
N ASP A 180 42.17 117.44 -25.43
CA ASP A 180 41.71 118.83 -25.73
C ASP A 180 41.22 119.65 -24.51
N GLU A 181 41.51 120.96 -24.33
CA GLU A 181 41.49 122.07 -25.30
C GLU A 181 42.15 123.40 -24.75
N MET A 182 42.58 124.30 -25.66
CA MET A 182 42.89 125.76 -25.56
C MET A 182 44.08 126.34 -24.73
N LEU A 183 44.63 127.43 -25.27
CA LEU A 183 45.66 128.36 -24.73
C LEU A 183 45.04 129.70 -24.30
N PRO A 184 45.77 130.54 -23.52
CA PRO A 184 45.73 131.99 -23.72
C PRO A 184 47.11 132.68 -23.92
N GLU A 185 47.06 133.96 -24.27
CA GLU A 185 48.16 134.85 -24.74
C GLU A 185 48.98 135.46 -23.57
N SER A 186 50.08 136.23 -23.69
CA SER A 186 50.57 137.21 -24.72
C SER A 186 52.10 137.47 -24.50
N SER A 187 52.89 138.34 -25.17
CA SER A 187 52.62 139.60 -25.90
C SER A 187 53.76 140.11 -26.83
N SER A 188 53.40 140.75 -27.95
CA SER A 188 54.03 141.92 -28.65
C SER A 188 55.56 142.13 -28.78
N SER A 189 56.05 142.33 -30.03
CA SER A 189 56.64 143.62 -30.53
C SER A 189 57.17 143.57 -31.98
N GLN A 190 57.49 144.73 -32.58
CA GLN A 190 57.76 144.94 -34.02
C GLN A 190 59.22 145.38 -34.36
N ARG A 191 59.48 145.82 -35.60
CA ARG A 191 60.82 146.03 -36.22
C ARG A 191 61.28 147.52 -36.31
N THR A 192 62.52 147.70 -36.81
CA THR A 192 63.08 148.77 -37.70
C THR A 192 63.61 150.15 -37.20
N ILE A 193 64.93 150.34 -37.37
CA ILE A 193 65.70 151.42 -38.09
C ILE A 193 65.76 152.89 -37.57
N ALA A 194 67.00 153.39 -37.35
CA ALA A 194 67.57 154.74 -37.71
C ALA A 194 69.12 154.72 -37.50
N GLN A 195 70.04 155.11 -38.43
CA GLN A 195 70.47 156.46 -38.93
C GLN A 195 71.41 157.24 -37.96
N GLN A 196 72.48 158.01 -38.32
CA GLN A 196 72.84 158.79 -39.53
C GLN A 196 74.38 158.83 -39.89
N LEU A 197 74.77 159.71 -40.84
CA LEU A 197 76.09 159.98 -41.52
C LEU A 197 76.64 161.40 -41.13
N PRO A 198 77.88 161.90 -41.45
CA PRO A 198 78.34 162.29 -42.82
C PRO A 198 79.90 162.30 -43.07
N TYR A 199 80.39 163.16 -44.00
CA TYR A 199 81.74 163.21 -44.64
C TYR A 199 82.54 164.52 -44.27
N VAL A 200 83.41 165.28 -44.99
CA VAL A 200 83.62 165.67 -46.42
C VAL A 200 85.04 166.31 -46.72
N ASP A 201 85.76 165.78 -47.74
CA ASP A 201 86.75 166.35 -48.72
C ASP A 201 88.12 167.08 -48.41
N ASP A 202 88.87 167.20 -49.52
CA ASP A 202 90.22 167.71 -49.94
C ASP A 202 90.20 169.26 -50.25
N PRO A 203 91.05 169.96 -51.08
CA PRO A 203 92.46 169.80 -51.55
C PRO A 203 93.36 171.11 -51.67
N TYR A 204 94.63 170.95 -52.12
CA TYR A 204 95.36 171.76 -53.17
C TYR A 204 96.23 173.06 -52.90
N ILE A 205 97.06 173.42 -53.92
CA ILE A 205 97.74 174.72 -54.31
C ILE A 205 99.29 174.90 -54.10
N ILE A 206 100.08 174.83 -55.22
CA ILE A 206 101.24 175.67 -55.70
C ILE A 206 102.39 176.05 -54.71
N ASP A 207 103.72 175.79 -54.89
CA ASP A 207 104.73 176.00 -55.98
C ASP A 207 105.24 177.49 -56.09
N ILE A 208 106.42 177.94 -56.56
CA ILE A 208 107.46 177.46 -57.51
C ILE A 208 108.90 177.86 -57.04
N VAL A 209 109.93 177.10 -57.46
CA VAL A 209 111.39 177.24 -57.21
C VAL A 209 112.04 178.62 -57.53
N LYS A 210 112.89 179.14 -56.62
CA LYS A 210 114.19 179.83 -56.90
C LYS A 210 115.02 180.12 -55.62
N VAL A 211 116.32 179.84 -55.66
CA VAL A 211 117.36 179.77 -54.57
C VAL A 211 117.57 178.34 -54.07
N THR A 212 118.24 177.54 -54.90
CA THR A 212 118.46 176.09 -54.73
C THR A 212 119.85 175.71 -54.24
N GLU A 213 120.76 176.67 -54.04
CA GLU A 213 122.20 176.40 -53.96
C GLU A 213 122.80 176.65 -52.56
N ASP A 214 122.25 177.59 -51.77
CA ASP A 214 122.72 177.86 -50.40
C ASP A 214 122.07 176.96 -49.31
N ARG A 215 120.87 176.41 -49.56
CA ARG A 215 120.09 175.63 -48.57
C ARG A 215 120.63 174.20 -48.36
N VAL A 216 121.53 173.72 -49.22
CA VAL A 216 122.01 172.33 -49.22
C VAL A 216 122.73 171.95 -47.91
N ALA A 217 123.58 172.83 -47.38
CA ALA A 217 124.33 172.57 -46.15
C ALA A 217 123.46 172.54 -44.87
N GLU A 218 122.28 173.16 -44.91
CA GLU A 218 121.32 173.14 -43.80
C GLU A 218 120.50 171.84 -43.80
N LEU A 219 120.14 171.36 -44.99
CA LEU A 219 119.38 170.13 -45.21
C LEU A 219 120.12 168.86 -44.75
N GLU A 220 121.46 168.80 -44.84
CA GLU A 220 122.21 167.62 -44.36
C GLU A 220 122.02 167.37 -42.85
N LEU A 221 121.85 168.43 -42.06
CA LEU A 221 121.66 168.33 -40.61
C LEU A 221 120.20 168.01 -40.24
N GLU A 222 119.22 168.52 -41.00
CA GLU A 222 117.82 168.09 -40.92
C GLU A 222 117.66 166.60 -41.28
N LEU A 223 118.40 166.11 -42.28
CA LEU A 223 118.36 164.71 -42.75
C LEU A 223 118.89 163.74 -41.68
N GLN A 224 119.91 164.12 -40.90
CA GLN A 224 120.40 163.29 -39.79
C GLN A 224 119.40 163.23 -38.62
N GLN A 225 118.61 164.28 -38.37
CA GLN A 225 117.51 164.24 -37.40
C GLN A 225 116.33 163.40 -37.91
N GLN A 226 115.94 163.56 -39.18
CA GLN A 226 114.92 162.72 -39.81
C GLN A 226 115.25 161.24 -39.67
N LYS A 227 116.49 160.82 -39.94
CA LYS A 227 116.88 159.40 -39.87
C LYS A 227 116.58 158.74 -38.51
N LYS A 228 116.94 159.41 -37.40
CA LYS A 228 116.62 158.91 -36.05
C LYS A 228 115.12 158.83 -35.78
N TYR A 229 114.36 159.79 -36.31
CA TYR A 229 112.90 159.76 -36.23
C TYR A 229 112.32 158.60 -37.04
N THR A 230 112.87 158.29 -38.22
CA THR A 230 112.50 157.12 -39.02
C THR A 230 112.79 155.81 -38.29
N ASP A 231 113.99 155.66 -37.70
CA ASP A 231 114.36 154.45 -36.93
C ASP A 231 113.44 154.25 -35.70
N GLU A 232 113.05 155.34 -35.03
CA GLU A 232 112.05 155.32 -33.95
C GLU A 232 110.64 154.96 -34.46
N VAL A 233 110.25 155.43 -35.65
CA VAL A 233 108.96 155.08 -36.26
C VAL A 233 108.95 153.63 -36.73
N GLU A 234 110.02 153.10 -37.32
CA GLU A 234 110.13 151.69 -37.70
C GLU A 234 110.10 150.77 -36.48
N THR A 235 110.81 151.09 -35.40
CA THR A 235 110.75 150.29 -34.16
C THR A 235 109.39 150.35 -33.47
N LYS A 236 108.71 151.51 -33.46
CA LYS A 236 107.31 151.62 -33.00
C LYS A 236 106.35 150.84 -33.89
N MET A 237 106.52 150.89 -35.22
CA MET A 237 105.70 150.16 -36.19
C MET A 237 105.92 148.65 -36.11
N ALA A 238 107.16 148.20 -35.89
CA ALA A 238 107.49 146.80 -35.64
C ALA A 238 106.84 146.31 -34.34
N ASN A 239 106.95 147.07 -33.24
CA ASN A 239 106.31 146.73 -31.98
C ASN A 239 104.77 146.69 -32.09
N LEU A 240 104.15 147.66 -32.77
CA LEU A 240 102.73 147.63 -33.10
C LEU A 240 102.36 146.39 -33.92
N LYS A 241 103.14 146.04 -34.94
CA LYS A 241 102.90 144.85 -35.78
C LYS A 241 103.07 143.54 -35.01
N TYR A 242 104.05 143.45 -34.10
CA TYR A 242 104.18 142.32 -33.18
C TYR A 242 103.00 142.25 -32.20
N GLN A 243 102.51 143.39 -31.70
CA GLN A 243 101.35 143.45 -30.81
C GLN A 243 100.06 143.02 -31.52
N THR A 244 99.78 143.51 -32.73
CA THR A 244 98.63 143.09 -33.54
C THR A 244 98.72 141.62 -33.90
N LEU A 245 99.88 141.13 -34.35
CA LEU A 245 100.08 139.71 -34.66
C LEU A 245 99.94 138.80 -33.41
N HIS A 246 100.31 139.31 -32.23
CA HIS A 246 100.10 138.58 -30.98
C HIS A 246 98.62 138.53 -30.61
N GLN A 247 97.87 139.63 -30.78
CA GLN A 247 96.42 139.69 -30.57
C GLN A 247 95.64 138.80 -31.57
N GLU A 248 96.06 138.76 -32.84
CA GLU A 248 95.52 137.84 -33.85
C GLU A 248 95.80 136.38 -33.49
N LEU A 249 97.02 136.07 -33.03
CA LEU A 249 97.38 134.73 -32.56
C LEU A 249 96.61 134.31 -31.30
N GLU A 250 96.40 135.24 -30.36
CA GLU A 250 95.62 135.04 -29.14
C GLU A 250 94.14 134.78 -29.47
N HIS A 251 93.53 135.58 -30.36
CA HIS A 251 92.17 135.34 -30.87
C HIS A 251 92.04 133.97 -31.58
N VAL A 252 93.03 133.57 -32.38
CA VAL A 252 93.03 132.25 -33.05
C VAL A 252 93.24 131.09 -32.05
N ILE A 253 93.93 131.33 -30.92
CA ILE A 253 94.03 130.37 -29.82
C ILE A 253 92.69 130.26 -29.09
N ASP A 254 92.03 131.37 -28.78
CA ASP A 254 90.72 131.40 -28.12
C ASP A 254 89.62 130.77 -29.01
N ASP A 255 89.57 131.09 -30.30
CA ASP A 255 88.65 130.43 -31.26
C ASP A 255 88.87 128.92 -31.29
N LYS A 256 90.13 128.47 -31.27
CA LYS A 256 90.49 127.06 -31.25
C LYS A 256 90.12 126.38 -29.92
N GLU A 257 90.28 127.05 -28.78
CA GLU A 257 89.84 126.56 -27.47
C GLU A 257 88.30 126.48 -27.41
N ASN A 258 87.59 127.49 -27.92
CA ASN A 258 86.12 127.52 -28.03
C ASN A 258 85.59 126.40 -28.93
N LEU A 259 86.14 126.22 -30.14
CA LEU A 259 85.78 125.12 -31.05
C LEU A 259 86.07 123.74 -30.42
N LYS A 260 87.18 123.60 -29.69
CA LYS A 260 87.53 122.38 -28.93
C LYS A 260 86.52 122.11 -27.81
N LEU A 261 86.06 123.13 -27.08
CA LEU A 261 84.99 123.00 -26.09
C LEU A 261 83.66 122.59 -26.72
N GLN A 262 83.27 123.24 -27.82
CA GLN A 262 82.04 122.93 -28.57
C GLN A 262 82.07 121.49 -29.14
N VAL A 263 83.21 121.03 -29.67
CA VAL A 263 83.40 119.63 -30.09
C VAL A 263 83.32 118.66 -28.91
N GLN A 264 83.88 119.01 -27.74
CA GLN A 264 83.70 118.19 -26.54
C GLN A 264 82.26 118.16 -26.02
N GLU A 265 81.48 119.22 -26.23
CA GLU A 265 80.05 119.25 -25.94
C GLU A 265 79.26 118.36 -26.91
N TYR A 266 79.50 118.46 -28.21
CA TYR A 266 78.88 117.55 -29.19
C TYR A 266 79.26 116.07 -28.94
N ILE A 267 80.50 115.77 -28.53
CA ILE A 267 80.89 114.40 -28.13
C ILE A 267 80.09 113.92 -26.91
N LYS A 268 79.83 114.79 -25.91
CA LYS A 268 78.99 114.45 -24.74
C LYS A 268 77.53 114.22 -25.15
N GLU A 269 76.96 115.04 -26.03
CA GLU A 269 75.58 114.84 -26.50
C GLU A 269 75.43 113.60 -27.39
N VAL A 270 76.41 113.30 -28.26
CA VAL A 270 76.45 112.04 -29.02
C VAL A 270 76.51 110.85 -28.06
N ALA A 271 77.40 110.87 -27.07
CA ALA A 271 77.49 109.79 -26.08
C ALA A 271 76.18 109.64 -25.26
N LYS A 272 75.48 110.73 -24.92
CA LYS A 272 74.14 110.64 -24.31
C LYS A 272 73.14 109.97 -25.25
N CYS A 273 73.10 110.37 -26.52
CA CYS A 273 72.24 109.77 -27.53
C CYS A 273 72.53 108.27 -27.73
N GLU A 274 73.79 107.85 -27.78
CA GLU A 274 74.20 106.44 -27.86
C GLU A 274 73.75 105.64 -26.63
N ASN A 275 73.87 106.20 -25.42
CA ASN A 275 73.35 105.58 -24.19
C ASN A 275 71.81 105.46 -24.20
N VAL A 276 71.10 106.47 -24.74
CA VAL A 276 69.63 106.41 -24.91
C VAL A 276 69.23 105.38 -25.97
N ILE A 277 69.95 105.29 -27.09
CA ILE A 277 69.71 104.31 -28.16
C ILE A 277 69.92 102.89 -27.61
N THR A 278 71.08 102.62 -27.01
CA THR A 278 71.38 101.28 -26.44
C THR A 278 70.40 100.89 -25.33
N GLN A 279 69.98 101.82 -24.46
CA GLN A 279 68.90 101.55 -23.52
C GLN A 279 67.58 101.22 -24.24
N LYS A 280 67.21 101.94 -25.31
CA LYS A 280 65.98 101.65 -26.07
C LYS A 280 66.06 100.35 -26.86
N GLU A 281 67.24 99.91 -27.28
CA GLU A 281 67.44 98.59 -27.88
C GLU A 281 67.34 97.48 -26.83
N ASN A 282 67.82 97.69 -25.61
CA ASN A 282 67.61 96.77 -24.48
C ASN A 282 66.13 96.70 -24.08
N ASP A 283 65.44 97.84 -23.94
CA ASP A 283 64.00 97.92 -23.68
C ASP A 283 63.21 97.15 -24.76
N ARG A 284 63.53 97.39 -26.05
CA ARG A 284 62.92 96.70 -27.19
C ARG A 284 63.14 95.18 -27.15
N THR A 285 64.35 94.75 -26.80
CA THR A 285 64.72 93.32 -26.79
C THR A 285 64.06 92.58 -25.63
N THR A 286 64.03 93.17 -24.43
CA THR A 286 63.30 92.60 -23.29
C THR A 286 61.79 92.54 -23.54
N LEU A 287 61.20 93.56 -24.18
CA LEU A 287 59.80 93.55 -24.58
C LEU A 287 59.48 92.47 -25.64
N PHE A 288 60.38 92.24 -26.61
CA PHE A 288 60.22 91.16 -27.58
C PHE A 288 60.25 89.76 -26.92
N GLU A 289 61.14 89.54 -25.95
CA GLU A 289 61.18 88.25 -25.25
C GLU A 289 59.93 88.05 -24.38
N GLN A 290 59.42 89.10 -23.70
CA GLN A 290 58.13 89.03 -23.00
C GLN A 290 56.95 88.71 -23.93
N TYR A 291 56.90 89.30 -25.14
CA TYR A 291 55.89 88.95 -26.14
C TYR A 291 56.03 87.49 -26.62
N ARG A 292 57.25 86.98 -26.75
CA ARG A 292 57.56 85.60 -27.13
C ARG A 292 57.15 84.61 -26.03
N GLU A 293 57.50 84.90 -24.78
CA GLU A 293 57.07 84.14 -23.59
C GLU A 293 55.55 84.06 -23.50
N ALA A 294 54.85 85.20 -23.52
CA ALA A 294 53.38 85.24 -23.50
C ALA A 294 52.73 84.52 -24.70
N THR A 295 53.38 84.52 -25.87
CA THR A 295 52.93 83.75 -27.04
C THR A 295 53.11 82.24 -26.85
N ASN A 296 54.22 81.82 -26.24
CA ASN A 296 54.47 80.42 -25.88
C ASN A 296 53.50 79.93 -24.80
N GLU A 297 53.24 80.74 -23.77
CA GLU A 297 52.23 80.45 -22.73
C GLU A 297 50.83 80.32 -23.33
N LEU A 298 50.42 81.24 -24.21
CA LEU A 298 49.16 81.16 -24.93
C LEU A 298 49.06 79.92 -25.83
N SER A 299 50.17 79.50 -26.44
CA SER A 299 50.26 78.26 -27.24
C SER A 299 50.06 77.03 -26.34
N HIS A 300 50.79 76.95 -25.23
CA HIS A 300 50.64 75.87 -24.24
C HIS A 300 49.22 75.80 -23.66
N ALA A 301 48.64 76.94 -23.28
CA ALA A 301 47.28 77.01 -22.76
C ALA A 301 46.24 76.48 -23.76
N LYS A 302 46.38 76.84 -25.05
CA LYS A 302 45.53 76.32 -26.14
C LYS A 302 45.69 74.81 -26.34
N LEU A 303 46.91 74.29 -26.27
CA LEU A 303 47.17 72.84 -26.37
C LEU A 303 46.55 72.08 -25.19
N THR A 304 46.71 72.57 -23.96
CA THR A 304 46.08 71.96 -22.77
C THR A 304 44.56 72.05 -22.80
N LEU A 305 43.99 73.14 -23.36
CA LEU A 305 42.56 73.29 -23.51
C LEU A 305 41.99 72.29 -24.53
N ALA A 306 42.65 72.13 -25.68
CA ALA A 306 42.24 71.16 -26.71
C ALA A 306 42.36 69.70 -26.23
N ASP A 307 43.38 69.38 -25.42
CA ASP A 307 43.51 68.08 -24.75
C ASP A 307 42.36 67.83 -23.76
N ILE A 308 42.06 68.80 -22.89
CA ILE A 308 40.92 68.71 -21.95
C ILE A 308 39.58 68.60 -22.69
N GLU A 309 39.37 69.32 -23.79
CA GLU A 309 38.18 69.20 -24.63
C GLU A 309 38.06 67.82 -25.27
N SER A 310 39.18 67.25 -25.75
CA SER A 310 39.23 65.88 -26.28
C SER A 310 38.89 64.84 -25.21
N GLN A 311 39.49 64.96 -24.01
CA GLN A 311 39.19 64.09 -22.86
C GLN A 311 37.72 64.20 -22.43
N ALA A 312 37.16 65.41 -22.39
CA ALA A 312 35.74 65.64 -22.07
C ALA A 312 34.81 65.02 -23.12
N ALA A 313 35.15 65.09 -24.41
CA ALA A 313 34.40 64.42 -25.49
C ALA A 313 34.45 62.89 -25.34
N ASN A 314 35.62 62.32 -25.06
CA ASN A 314 35.82 60.88 -24.84
C ASN A 314 35.01 60.38 -23.63
N LEU A 315 35.09 61.06 -22.48
CA LEU A 315 34.32 60.74 -21.28
C LEU A 315 32.80 60.83 -21.51
N LYS A 316 32.34 61.81 -22.30
CA LYS A 316 30.94 61.95 -22.70
C LYS A 316 30.47 60.80 -23.58
N GLN A 317 31.33 60.30 -24.49
CA GLN A 317 31.03 59.12 -25.30
C GLN A 317 31.01 57.84 -24.45
N GLU A 318 31.95 57.65 -23.53
CA GLU A 318 31.91 56.50 -22.62
C GLU A 318 30.63 56.52 -21.77
N LEU A 319 30.28 57.67 -21.17
CA LEU A 319 29.07 57.81 -20.36
C LEU A 319 27.79 57.50 -21.16
N LEU A 320 27.74 57.85 -22.45
CA LEU A 320 26.65 57.47 -23.34
C LEU A 320 26.58 55.95 -23.57
N ILE A 321 27.73 55.30 -23.78
CA ILE A 321 27.82 53.83 -23.92
C ILE A 321 27.35 53.15 -22.64
N LYS A 322 27.90 53.53 -21.46
CA LYS A 322 27.49 52.98 -20.16
C LYS A 322 26.00 53.20 -19.88
N SER A 323 25.44 54.34 -20.26
CA SER A 323 24.01 54.63 -20.16
C SER A 323 23.16 53.68 -21.03
N SER A 324 23.63 53.34 -22.24
CA SER A 324 22.96 52.35 -23.11
C SER A 324 23.08 50.92 -22.59
N ASP A 325 24.25 50.53 -22.06
CA ASP A 325 24.45 49.22 -21.42
C ASP A 325 23.57 49.07 -20.17
N MET A 326 23.48 50.12 -19.34
CA MET A 326 22.64 50.14 -18.13
C MET A 326 21.16 49.94 -18.46
N LYS A 327 20.65 50.54 -19.54
CA LYS A 327 19.28 50.30 -20.02
C LYS A 327 19.06 48.86 -20.46
N ARG A 328 19.94 48.32 -21.31
CA ARG A 328 19.88 46.92 -21.77
C ARG A 328 19.94 45.92 -20.60
N LEU A 329 20.72 46.24 -19.55
CA LEU A 329 20.79 45.42 -18.34
C LEU A 329 19.51 45.53 -17.49
N ALA A 330 18.92 46.72 -17.35
CA ALA A 330 17.64 46.89 -16.66
C ALA A 330 16.50 46.15 -17.38
N GLU A 331 16.42 46.25 -18.71
CA GLU A 331 15.47 45.50 -19.55
C GLU A 331 15.66 43.98 -19.39
N ARG A 332 16.91 43.50 -19.29
CA ARG A 332 17.19 42.07 -19.06
C ARG A 332 16.83 41.61 -17.64
N ILE A 333 17.00 42.46 -16.63
CA ILE A 333 16.54 42.19 -15.27
C ILE A 333 15.02 42.09 -15.23
N GLU A 334 14.31 43.08 -15.78
CA GLU A 334 12.84 43.10 -15.82
C GLU A 334 12.24 41.92 -16.63
N TYR A 335 12.97 41.42 -17.63
CA TYR A 335 12.60 40.17 -18.31
C TYR A 335 12.76 38.94 -17.40
N LEU A 336 13.89 38.80 -16.72
CA LEU A 336 14.18 37.68 -15.80
C LEU A 336 13.24 37.69 -14.58
N GLU A 337 12.84 38.87 -14.09
CA GLU A 337 11.85 39.02 -13.02
C GLU A 337 10.46 38.54 -13.45
N ARG A 338 10.05 38.77 -14.70
CA ARG A 338 8.81 38.22 -15.27
C ARG A 338 8.87 36.69 -15.43
N GLU A 339 9.98 36.14 -15.94
CA GLU A 339 10.18 34.69 -16.02
C GLU A 339 10.12 34.04 -14.64
N LEU A 340 10.82 34.63 -13.65
CA LEU A 340 10.81 34.15 -12.26
C LEU A 340 9.41 34.18 -11.64
N GLN A 341 8.64 35.25 -11.87
CA GLN A 341 7.28 35.36 -11.38
C GLN A 341 6.33 34.33 -12.03
N GLN A 342 6.52 34.03 -13.32
CA GLN A 342 5.77 32.97 -14.02
C GLN A 342 6.14 31.57 -13.51
N HIS A 343 7.42 31.29 -13.27
CA HIS A 343 7.85 30.03 -12.65
C HIS A 343 7.31 29.90 -11.21
N LEU A 344 7.22 31.00 -10.45
CA LEU A 344 6.65 31.01 -9.11
C LEU A 344 5.15 30.70 -9.11
N SER A 345 4.35 31.27 -10.02
CA SER A 345 2.91 30.96 -10.10
C SER A 345 2.67 29.50 -10.50
N VAL A 346 3.42 28.99 -11.48
CA VAL A 346 3.34 27.56 -11.88
C VAL A 346 3.75 26.63 -10.73
N SER A 347 4.75 27.00 -9.91
CA SER A 347 5.12 26.24 -8.71
C SER A 347 3.97 26.20 -7.69
N GLN A 348 3.29 27.33 -7.46
CA GLN A 348 2.13 27.41 -6.56
C GLN A 348 0.94 26.58 -7.05
N GLU A 349 0.71 26.52 -8.37
CA GLU A 349 -0.29 25.64 -8.98
C GLU A 349 0.04 24.15 -8.75
N TYR A 350 1.30 23.74 -8.91
CA TYR A 350 1.72 22.38 -8.61
C TYR A 350 1.65 22.03 -7.12
N GLU A 351 2.01 22.95 -6.22
CA GLU A 351 1.83 22.77 -4.77
C GLU A 351 0.35 22.56 -4.39
N LEU A 352 -0.57 23.32 -5.02
CA LEU A 352 -2.01 23.16 -4.81
C LEU A 352 -2.52 21.82 -5.36
N GLN A 353 -2.04 21.39 -6.54
CA GLN A 353 -2.36 20.07 -7.11
C GLN A 353 -1.86 18.93 -6.21
N LEU A 354 -0.61 19.01 -5.72
CA LEU A 354 -0.04 18.05 -4.77
C LEU A 354 -0.82 18.01 -3.46
N SER A 355 -1.23 19.16 -2.91
CA SER A 355 -2.06 19.22 -1.71
C SER A 355 -3.42 18.55 -1.91
N ASN A 356 -4.07 18.77 -3.06
CA ASN A 356 -5.34 18.14 -3.40
C ASN A 356 -5.22 16.63 -3.65
N MET A 357 -4.15 16.19 -4.33
CA MET A 357 -3.85 14.76 -4.51
C MET A 357 -3.56 14.07 -3.18
N ASN A 358 -2.77 14.68 -2.29
CA ASN A 358 -2.48 14.15 -0.96
C ASN A 358 -3.75 14.03 -0.10
N ARG A 359 -4.64 15.03 -0.13
CA ARG A 359 -5.97 14.94 0.49
C ARG A 359 -6.85 13.83 -0.11
N SER A 360 -6.67 13.50 -1.39
CA SER A 360 -7.39 12.38 -2.03
C SER A 360 -6.83 11.04 -1.56
N LEU A 361 -5.50 10.90 -1.55
CA LEU A 361 -4.78 9.74 -1.04
C LEU A 361 -5.16 9.42 0.42
N GLN A 362 -5.15 10.42 1.30
CA GLN A 362 -5.54 10.25 2.72
C GLN A 362 -6.97 9.70 2.89
N ARG A 363 -7.94 10.16 2.09
CA ARG A 363 -9.31 9.62 2.10
C ARG A 363 -9.36 8.17 1.62
N ASN A 364 -8.59 7.84 0.58
CA ASN A 364 -8.49 6.47 0.08
C ASN A 364 -7.82 5.54 1.11
N GLU A 365 -6.79 6.01 1.82
CA GLU A 365 -6.17 5.29 2.94
C GLU A 365 -7.13 5.09 4.13
N GLU A 366 -8.04 6.02 4.39
CA GLU A 366 -9.11 5.85 5.39
C GLU A 366 -10.16 4.83 4.94
N ILE A 367 -10.56 4.83 3.67
CA ILE A 367 -11.48 3.84 3.10
C ILE A 367 -10.86 2.44 3.14
N ILE A 368 -9.58 2.30 2.74
CA ILE A 368 -8.83 1.04 2.82
C ILE A 368 -8.73 0.55 4.27
N ARG A 369 -8.46 1.44 5.24
CA ARG A 369 -8.44 1.07 6.67
C ARG A 369 -9.80 0.59 7.18
N LYS A 370 -10.91 1.21 6.77
CA LYS A 370 -12.27 0.74 7.11
C LYS A 370 -12.55 -0.64 6.52
N LEU A 371 -12.35 -0.82 5.21
CA LEU A 371 -12.54 -2.10 4.53
C LEU A 371 -11.66 -3.23 5.11
N GLN A 372 -10.46 -2.91 5.58
CA GLN A 372 -9.58 -3.87 6.27
C GLN A 372 -10.14 -4.31 7.63
N ILE A 373 -10.76 -3.40 8.39
CA ILE A 373 -11.46 -3.70 9.65
C ILE A 373 -12.72 -4.54 9.37
N ASP A 374 -13.54 -4.14 8.41
CA ASP A 374 -14.77 -4.85 8.05
C ASP A 374 -14.46 -6.28 7.58
N LYS A 375 -13.42 -6.46 6.75
CA LYS A 375 -12.88 -7.77 6.37
C LYS A 375 -12.45 -8.61 7.57
N GLN A 376 -11.85 -8.01 8.60
CA GLN A 376 -11.47 -8.72 9.82
C GLN A 376 -12.69 -9.12 10.65
N ASN A 377 -13.72 -8.27 10.71
CA ASN A 377 -15.00 -8.58 11.37
C ASN A 377 -15.69 -9.77 10.69
N TYR A 378 -15.87 -9.72 9.37
CA TYR A 378 -16.46 -10.84 8.60
C TYR A 378 -15.64 -12.13 8.72
N ALA A 379 -14.30 -12.05 8.80
CA ALA A 379 -13.46 -13.23 9.04
C ALA A 379 -13.68 -13.85 10.45
N CYS A 380 -13.93 -13.02 11.46
CA CYS A 380 -14.32 -13.47 12.79
C CYS A 380 -15.72 -14.11 12.77
N GLU A 381 -16.71 -13.49 12.13
CA GLU A 381 -18.08 -14.00 11.99
C GLU A 381 -18.10 -15.35 11.27
N ILE A 382 -17.39 -15.49 10.15
CA ILE A 382 -17.23 -16.76 9.42
C ILE A 382 -16.62 -17.86 10.31
N THR A 383 -15.73 -17.50 11.24
CA THR A 383 -15.14 -18.44 12.20
C THR A 383 -16.18 -18.87 13.25
N ASN A 384 -16.87 -17.90 13.86
CA ASN A 384 -17.94 -18.15 14.82
C ASN A 384 -19.07 -19.04 14.24
N VAL A 385 -19.44 -18.84 12.97
CA VAL A 385 -20.43 -19.65 12.25
C VAL A 385 -19.92 -21.09 12.01
N ARG A 386 -18.63 -21.28 11.70
CA ARG A 386 -18.02 -22.61 11.56
C ARG A 386 -18.01 -23.37 12.89
N ASP A 387 -17.65 -22.71 13.98
CA ASP A 387 -17.61 -23.31 15.31
C ASP A 387 -19.02 -23.68 15.82
N LEU A 388 -20.01 -22.83 15.54
CA LEU A 388 -21.42 -23.13 15.79
C LEU A 388 -21.89 -24.32 14.94
N ASN A 389 -21.53 -24.38 13.66
CA ASN A 389 -21.91 -25.51 12.79
C ASN A 389 -21.29 -26.83 13.24
N ALA A 390 -20.01 -26.84 13.66
CA ALA A 390 -19.38 -28.00 14.27
C ALA A 390 -20.06 -28.43 15.59
N THR A 391 -20.53 -27.45 16.37
CA THR A 391 -21.33 -27.70 17.59
C THR A 391 -22.72 -28.27 17.27
N VAL A 392 -23.32 -27.93 16.13
CA VAL A 392 -24.59 -28.49 15.66
C VAL A 392 -24.40 -29.92 15.13
N GLU A 393 -23.38 -30.16 14.30
CA GLU A 393 -23.09 -31.50 13.77
C GLU A 393 -22.72 -32.50 14.88
N THR A 394 -21.93 -32.10 15.88
CA THR A 394 -21.62 -32.98 17.03
C THR A 394 -22.86 -33.30 17.88
N LYS A 395 -23.81 -32.36 18.04
CA LYS A 395 -25.10 -32.63 18.70
C LYS A 395 -26.02 -33.53 17.86
N LYS A 396 -26.04 -33.32 16.54
CA LYS A 396 -26.76 -34.17 15.58
C LYS A 396 -26.24 -35.61 15.60
N GLU A 397 -24.92 -35.81 15.61
CA GLU A 397 -24.31 -37.13 15.82
C GLU A 397 -24.70 -37.76 17.16
N GLN A 398 -24.70 -36.99 18.26
CA GLN A 398 -25.14 -37.50 19.57
C GLN A 398 -26.61 -37.94 19.55
N ILE A 399 -27.49 -37.17 18.93
CA ILE A 399 -28.92 -37.51 18.79
C ILE A 399 -29.10 -38.75 17.90
N ILE A 400 -28.37 -38.86 16.78
CA ILE A 400 -28.41 -40.04 15.91
C ILE A 400 -27.96 -41.30 16.67
N ARG A 401 -26.87 -41.23 17.46
CA ARG A 401 -26.41 -42.35 18.29
C ARG A 401 -27.41 -42.72 19.40
N GLN A 402 -28.11 -41.75 19.98
CA GLN A 402 -29.19 -42.00 20.95
C GLN A 402 -30.41 -42.64 20.30
N LEU A 403 -30.76 -42.21 19.08
CA LEU A 403 -31.85 -42.79 18.30
C LEU A 403 -31.55 -44.26 17.95
N THR A 404 -30.37 -44.57 17.39
CA THR A 404 -30.02 -45.96 17.05
C THR A 404 -29.94 -46.87 18.27
N ALA A 405 -29.52 -46.36 19.43
CA ALA A 405 -29.61 -47.11 20.68
C ALA A 405 -31.07 -47.41 21.08
N LYS A 406 -31.99 -46.47 20.89
CA LYS A 406 -33.42 -46.66 21.18
C LYS A 406 -34.15 -47.52 20.15
N GLU A 407 -33.70 -47.51 18.90
CA GLU A 407 -34.16 -48.45 17.86
C GLU A 407 -33.76 -49.88 18.23
N ILE A 408 -32.51 -50.12 18.64
CA ILE A 408 -32.03 -51.43 19.11
C ILE A 408 -32.77 -51.88 20.38
N ASP A 409 -32.99 -51.00 21.37
CA ASP A 409 -33.80 -51.32 22.56
C ASP A 409 -35.23 -51.75 22.17
N ASN A 410 -35.82 -51.06 21.18
CA ASN A 410 -37.18 -51.34 20.71
C ASN A 410 -37.27 -52.66 19.92
N GLU A 411 -36.27 -52.98 19.09
CA GLU A 411 -36.16 -54.28 18.43
C GLU A 411 -36.04 -55.44 19.44
N GLN A 412 -35.23 -55.26 20.50
CA GLN A 412 -35.10 -56.25 21.58
C GLN A 412 -36.42 -56.45 22.33
N LEU A 413 -37.12 -55.37 22.67
CA LEU A 413 -38.44 -55.44 23.32
C LEU A 413 -39.50 -56.08 22.40
N GLN A 414 -39.47 -55.77 21.09
CA GLN A 414 -40.36 -56.38 20.11
C GLN A 414 -40.08 -57.87 19.92
N GLY A 415 -38.81 -58.29 19.98
CA GLY A 415 -38.40 -59.70 20.03
C GLY A 415 -38.96 -60.41 21.25
N ALA A 416 -38.73 -59.88 22.46
CA ALA A 416 -39.27 -60.44 23.70
C ALA A 416 -40.81 -60.52 23.71
N ILE A 417 -41.50 -59.53 23.13
CA ILE A 417 -42.97 -59.57 22.92
C ILE A 417 -43.38 -60.67 21.95
N SER A 418 -42.55 -61.01 20.94
CA SER A 418 -42.79 -62.15 20.05
C SER A 418 -42.59 -63.48 20.77
N ASP A 419 -41.53 -63.62 21.56
CA ASP A 419 -41.26 -64.84 22.32
C ASP A 419 -42.36 -65.12 23.35
N MET A 420 -42.79 -64.09 24.10
CA MET A 420 -43.92 -64.19 25.03
C MET A 420 -45.23 -64.55 24.33
N LYS A 421 -45.47 -64.09 23.09
CA LYS A 421 -46.65 -64.51 22.30
C LYS A 421 -46.58 -65.98 21.92
N ILE A 422 -45.42 -66.46 21.48
CA ILE A 422 -45.22 -67.88 21.15
C ILE A 422 -45.43 -68.76 22.39
N GLU A 423 -44.91 -68.35 23.56
CA GLU A 423 -45.17 -69.01 24.84
C GLU A 423 -46.67 -69.01 25.19
N ILE A 424 -47.35 -67.87 25.05
CA ILE A 424 -48.79 -67.75 25.29
C ILE A 424 -49.60 -68.65 24.33
N ASP A 425 -49.25 -68.73 23.05
CA ASP A 425 -49.95 -69.56 22.07
C ASP A 425 -49.69 -71.07 22.32
N MET A 426 -48.47 -71.43 22.75
CA MET A 426 -48.16 -72.79 23.21
C MET A 426 -48.95 -73.16 24.47
N LEU A 427 -49.03 -72.28 25.47
CA LEU A 427 -49.81 -72.49 26.69
C LEU A 427 -51.32 -72.56 26.41
N HIS A 428 -51.84 -71.75 25.48
CA HIS A 428 -53.23 -71.88 25.01
C HIS A 428 -53.46 -73.22 24.31
N THR A 429 -52.53 -73.69 23.49
CA THR A 429 -52.60 -74.98 22.80
C THR A 429 -52.51 -76.15 23.78
N GLN A 430 -51.70 -76.05 24.83
CA GLN A 430 -51.70 -77.02 25.92
C GLN A 430 -53.05 -76.99 26.66
N LEU A 431 -53.56 -75.82 27.01
CA LEU A 431 -54.84 -75.66 27.73
C LEU A 431 -56.05 -76.16 26.93
N THR A 432 -56.06 -76.02 25.60
CA THR A 432 -57.13 -76.60 24.75
C THR A 432 -57.02 -78.12 24.66
N ASN A 433 -55.80 -78.67 24.56
CA ASN A 433 -55.56 -80.11 24.62
C ASN A 433 -55.95 -80.71 25.98
N GLU A 434 -55.63 -80.05 27.09
CA GLU A 434 -56.03 -80.45 28.44
C GLU A 434 -57.56 -80.40 28.61
N LYS A 435 -58.22 -79.34 28.13
CA LYS A 435 -59.69 -79.25 28.10
C LYS A 435 -60.33 -80.35 27.26
N ALA A 436 -59.76 -80.69 26.10
CA ALA A 436 -60.22 -81.79 25.27
C ALA A 436 -60.01 -83.15 25.96
N MET A 437 -58.88 -83.34 26.66
CA MET A 437 -58.61 -84.54 27.45
C MET A 437 -59.59 -84.68 28.63
N VAL A 438 -59.89 -83.59 29.33
CA VAL A 438 -60.93 -83.56 30.39
C VAL A 438 -62.29 -83.91 29.79
N HIS A 439 -62.68 -83.31 28.65
CA HIS A 439 -63.95 -83.62 28.00
C HIS A 439 -64.06 -85.08 27.56
N ASN A 440 -62.99 -85.66 26.99
CA ASN A 440 -62.93 -87.09 26.65
C ASN A 440 -63.05 -87.98 27.91
N LEU A 441 -62.46 -87.58 29.04
CA LEU A 441 -62.62 -88.29 30.31
C LEU A 441 -64.04 -88.15 30.88
N GLU A 442 -64.67 -86.98 30.75
CA GLU A 442 -66.08 -86.76 31.09
C GLU A 442 -67.02 -87.62 30.23
N GLU A 443 -66.77 -87.76 28.93
CA GLU A 443 -67.52 -88.63 28.02
C GLU A 443 -67.30 -90.13 28.35
N ILE A 444 -66.07 -90.54 28.69
CA ILE A 444 -65.78 -91.89 29.17
C ILE A 444 -66.50 -92.17 30.49
N ILE A 445 -66.51 -91.24 31.44
CA ILE A 445 -67.24 -91.36 32.72
C ILE A 445 -68.76 -91.37 32.48
N GLY A 446 -69.27 -90.52 31.60
CA GLY A 446 -70.68 -90.45 31.23
C GLY A 446 -71.16 -91.74 30.56
N SER A 447 -70.43 -92.23 29.56
CA SER A 447 -70.73 -93.50 28.88
C SER A 447 -70.50 -94.73 29.77
N SER A 448 -69.62 -94.65 30.78
CA SER A 448 -69.50 -95.68 31.82
C SER A 448 -70.71 -95.70 32.74
N ARG A 449 -71.20 -94.53 33.19
CA ARG A 449 -72.42 -94.41 34.00
C ARG A 449 -73.67 -94.84 33.23
N GLU A 450 -73.78 -94.50 31.95
CA GLU A 450 -74.86 -94.97 31.08
C GLU A 450 -74.81 -96.50 30.92
N LYS A 451 -73.63 -97.09 30.69
CA LYS A 451 -73.48 -98.56 30.63
C LYS A 451 -73.84 -99.23 31.97
N GLU A 452 -73.47 -98.62 33.09
CA GLU A 452 -73.82 -99.10 34.43
C GLU A 452 -75.36 -99.06 34.64
N PHE A 453 -76.01 -97.96 34.28
CA PHE A 453 -77.46 -97.79 34.34
C PHE A 453 -78.20 -98.76 33.40
N GLN A 454 -77.74 -98.92 32.15
CA GLN A 454 -78.27 -99.91 31.21
C GLN A 454 -78.09 -101.34 31.72
N SER A 455 -76.94 -101.66 32.31
CA SER A 455 -76.71 -102.96 32.95
C SER A 455 -77.59 -103.16 34.19
N GLN A 456 -77.94 -102.09 34.91
CA GLN A 456 -78.85 -102.14 36.06
C GLN A 456 -80.31 -102.33 35.61
N ILE A 457 -80.75 -101.69 34.51
CA ILE A 457 -82.05 -101.96 33.89
C ILE A 457 -82.11 -103.42 33.41
N GLN A 458 -81.10 -103.91 32.69
CA GLN A 458 -81.06 -105.30 32.24
C GLN A 458 -81.05 -106.29 33.42
N ALA A 459 -80.35 -105.98 34.51
CA ALA A 459 -80.42 -106.78 35.74
C ALA A 459 -81.84 -106.77 36.34
N GLN A 460 -82.50 -105.62 36.41
CA GLN A 460 -83.89 -105.49 36.89
C GLN A 460 -84.90 -106.22 35.99
N GLU A 461 -84.70 -106.23 34.67
CA GLU A 461 -85.48 -107.04 33.73
C GLU A 461 -85.26 -108.54 33.96
N LYS A 462 -84.01 -109.00 34.15
CA LYS A 462 -83.70 -110.40 34.48
C LYS A 462 -84.28 -110.80 35.84
N ASP A 463 -84.22 -109.94 36.86
CA ASP A 463 -84.85 -110.19 38.16
C ASP A 463 -86.37 -110.25 38.05
N SER A 464 -86.98 -109.44 37.18
CA SER A 464 -88.42 -109.46 36.90
C SER A 464 -88.86 -110.74 36.16
N GLU A 465 -88.08 -111.18 35.16
CA GLU A 465 -88.25 -112.49 34.51
C GLU A 465 -88.11 -113.63 35.53
N LEU A 466 -87.10 -113.56 36.39
CA LEU A 466 -86.83 -114.54 37.44
C LEU A 466 -87.98 -114.57 38.46
N HIS A 467 -88.56 -113.43 38.83
CA HIS A 467 -89.75 -113.36 39.66
C HIS A 467 -90.96 -114.03 38.97
N LEU A 468 -91.21 -113.73 37.70
CA LEU A 468 -92.28 -114.36 36.92
C LEU A 468 -92.08 -115.86 36.70
N ILE A 469 -90.83 -116.35 36.66
CA ILE A 469 -90.50 -117.78 36.64
C ILE A 469 -90.72 -118.39 38.04
N LYS A 470 -90.35 -117.68 39.10
CA LYS A 470 -90.53 -118.10 40.51
C LYS A 470 -92.02 -118.19 40.87
N ASP A 471 -92.84 -117.25 40.45
CA ASP A 471 -94.30 -117.29 40.66
C ASP A 471 -94.97 -118.40 39.83
N ARG A 472 -94.45 -118.68 38.63
CA ARG A 472 -94.86 -119.84 37.82
C ARG A 472 -94.44 -121.18 38.46
N ALA A 473 -93.28 -121.23 39.12
CA ALA A 473 -92.85 -122.37 39.92
C ALA A 473 -93.74 -122.53 41.16
N ASN A 474 -94.03 -121.45 41.90
CA ASN A 474 -94.97 -121.45 43.03
C ASN A 474 -96.36 -121.97 42.62
N MET A 475 -96.87 -121.56 41.46
CA MET A 475 -98.16 -122.06 40.92
C MET A 475 -98.11 -123.53 40.53
N ASN A 476 -96.98 -124.02 40.02
CA ASN A 476 -96.77 -125.46 39.78
C ASN A 476 -96.68 -126.24 41.09
N ASP A 477 -95.97 -125.73 42.10
CA ASP A 477 -95.87 -126.34 43.44
C ASP A 477 -97.23 -126.39 44.13
N LEU A 478 -98.05 -125.33 44.05
CA LEU A 478 -99.43 -125.33 44.55
C LEU A 478 -100.30 -126.38 43.85
N LYS A 479 -100.09 -126.60 42.54
CA LYS A 479 -100.77 -127.66 41.76
C LYS A 479 -100.28 -129.06 42.13
N VAL A 480 -98.98 -129.25 42.35
CA VAL A 480 -98.40 -130.49 42.88
C VAL A 480 -98.89 -130.76 44.31
N GLN A 481 -99.08 -129.72 45.14
CA GLN A 481 -99.68 -129.84 46.47
C GLN A 481 -101.18 -130.20 46.39
N SER A 482 -101.95 -129.66 45.46
CA SER A 482 -103.37 -130.06 45.30
C SER A 482 -103.47 -131.51 44.81
N GLN A 483 -102.65 -131.91 43.84
CA GLN A 483 -102.55 -133.30 43.39
C GLN A 483 -102.05 -134.23 44.50
N SER A 484 -101.13 -133.79 45.36
CA SER A 484 -100.68 -134.56 46.52
C SER A 484 -101.77 -134.73 47.58
N LYS A 485 -102.63 -133.73 47.79
CA LYS A 485 -103.82 -133.81 48.65
C LYS A 485 -104.88 -134.74 48.06
N GLU A 486 -105.07 -134.72 46.75
CA GLU A 486 -105.95 -135.65 46.01
C GLU A 486 -105.44 -137.10 46.11
N ILE A 487 -104.15 -137.34 45.89
CA ILE A 487 -103.49 -138.64 46.11
C ILE A 487 -103.61 -139.09 47.57
N ALA A 488 -103.49 -138.18 48.54
CA ALA A 488 -103.68 -138.50 49.95
C ALA A 488 -105.13 -138.88 50.28
N ALA A 489 -106.12 -138.20 49.69
CA ALA A 489 -107.53 -138.56 49.82
C ALA A 489 -107.84 -139.93 49.20
N LEU A 490 -107.32 -140.22 48.00
CA LEU A 490 -107.44 -141.54 47.37
C LEU A 490 -106.75 -142.64 48.19
N ARG A 491 -105.59 -142.36 48.79
CA ARG A 491 -104.94 -143.31 49.73
C ARG A 491 -105.76 -143.54 51.00
N ALA A 492 -106.38 -142.50 51.56
CA ALA A 492 -107.28 -142.66 52.71
C ALA A 492 -108.53 -143.48 52.35
N GLN A 493 -109.05 -143.32 51.12
CA GLN A 493 -110.15 -144.12 50.59
C GLN A 493 -109.77 -145.60 50.40
N ILE A 494 -108.55 -145.88 49.95
CA ILE A 494 -107.99 -147.25 49.89
C ILE A 494 -107.89 -147.85 51.30
N ILE A 495 -107.31 -147.13 52.27
CA ILE A 495 -107.20 -147.59 53.67
C ILE A 495 -108.60 -147.87 54.27
N GLY A 496 -109.59 -147.04 53.96
CA GLY A 496 -110.99 -147.30 54.33
C GLY A 496 -111.48 -148.67 53.84
N LEU A 497 -111.34 -148.92 52.53
CA LEU A 497 -111.70 -150.20 51.90
C LEU A 497 -110.91 -151.39 52.47
N GLU A 498 -109.63 -151.20 52.82
CA GLU A 498 -108.81 -152.23 53.48
C GLU A 498 -109.33 -152.55 54.89
N THR A 499 -109.73 -151.54 55.68
CA THR A 499 -110.30 -151.76 57.01
C THR A 499 -111.69 -152.39 56.99
N ASP A 500 -112.52 -152.09 55.99
CA ASP A 500 -113.79 -152.80 55.74
C ASP A 500 -113.53 -154.28 55.39
N ASN A 501 -112.53 -154.56 54.55
CA ASN A 501 -112.13 -155.90 54.14
C ASN A 501 -111.63 -156.73 55.34
N ASP A 502 -110.80 -156.14 56.21
CA ASP A 502 -110.34 -156.79 57.44
C ASP A 502 -111.45 -156.94 58.51
N ARG A 503 -112.43 -156.05 58.57
CA ARG A 503 -113.64 -156.26 59.41
C ARG A 503 -114.42 -157.48 58.95
N LEU A 504 -114.64 -157.63 57.64
CA LEU A 504 -115.33 -158.78 57.06
C LEU A 504 -114.57 -160.10 57.31
N LYS A 505 -113.23 -160.11 57.20
CA LYS A 505 -112.40 -161.27 57.59
C LYS A 505 -112.59 -161.65 59.06
N ARG A 506 -112.61 -160.67 59.97
CA ARG A 506 -112.77 -160.93 61.42
C ARG A 506 -114.15 -161.51 61.75
N GLN A 507 -115.21 -161.03 61.10
CA GLN A 507 -116.56 -161.60 61.23
C GLN A 507 -116.61 -163.05 60.73
N LEU A 508 -115.95 -163.36 59.61
CA LEU A 508 -115.83 -164.72 59.09
C LEU A 508 -115.11 -165.67 60.06
N THR A 509 -114.14 -165.17 60.84
CA THR A 509 -113.44 -165.98 61.86
C THR A 509 -114.24 -166.21 63.14
N SER A 510 -115.04 -165.24 63.61
CA SER A 510 -115.90 -165.46 64.80
C SER A 510 -117.01 -166.48 64.54
N GLU A 511 -117.61 -166.45 63.34
CA GLU A 511 -118.61 -167.45 62.90
C GLU A 511 -118.06 -168.89 62.84
N ARG A 512 -116.74 -169.07 62.68
CA ARG A 512 -116.11 -170.40 62.78
C ARG A 512 -115.92 -170.83 64.24
N PHE A 513 -115.47 -169.92 65.10
CA PHE A 513 -115.14 -170.25 66.49
C PHE A 513 -116.36 -170.68 67.33
N GLU A 514 -117.54 -170.07 67.13
CA GLU A 514 -118.75 -170.50 67.85
C GLU A 514 -119.31 -171.84 67.37
N ARG A 515 -119.16 -172.18 66.08
CA ARG A 515 -119.54 -173.51 65.56
C ARG A 515 -118.67 -174.63 66.16
N GLU A 516 -117.37 -174.39 66.31
CA GLU A 516 -116.43 -175.35 66.91
C GLU A 516 -116.81 -175.72 68.35
N LYS A 517 -117.23 -174.72 69.14
CA LYS A 517 -117.54 -174.90 70.57
C LYS A 517 -118.86 -175.65 70.84
N ALA A 518 -119.83 -175.57 69.93
CA ALA A 518 -121.12 -176.25 70.08
C ALA A 518 -121.05 -177.78 69.87
N ALA A 519 -119.97 -178.29 69.28
CA ALA A 519 -119.89 -179.68 68.80
C ALA A 519 -119.56 -180.75 69.86
N GLN A 520 -119.10 -180.37 71.07
CA GLN A 520 -118.47 -181.34 71.99
C GLN A 520 -119.37 -182.03 73.04
N ASP A 521 -120.62 -181.60 73.28
CA ASP A 521 -121.45 -182.18 74.36
C ASP A 521 -122.73 -182.93 73.94
N LEU A 522 -123.10 -182.93 72.66
CA LEU A 522 -123.97 -183.97 72.09
C LEU A 522 -123.09 -185.10 71.54
N ARG A 523 -122.49 -185.85 72.48
CA ARG A 523 -121.36 -186.80 72.30
C ARG A 523 -121.68 -188.08 71.49
N LYS A 524 -122.36 -187.98 70.34
CA LYS A 524 -122.94 -189.12 69.59
C LYS A 524 -122.95 -188.86 68.07
N LEU A 525 -122.60 -189.90 67.31
CA LEU A 525 -122.69 -190.07 65.84
C LEU A 525 -121.67 -189.29 64.97
N SER A 526 -121.21 -190.00 63.94
CA SER A 526 -120.29 -189.62 62.85
C SER A 526 -118.87 -189.21 63.28
N ASP A 527 -117.77 -189.86 62.87
CA ASP A 527 -117.38 -190.58 61.64
C ASP A 527 -117.17 -189.72 60.38
N LEU A 528 -116.09 -190.08 59.68
CA LEU A 528 -115.80 -189.91 58.24
C LEU A 528 -115.60 -188.47 57.70
N THR A 529 -114.37 -188.09 57.34
CA THR A 529 -113.67 -188.43 56.07
C THR A 529 -113.93 -187.46 54.93
N SER A 530 -112.92 -186.61 54.64
CA SER A 530 -112.50 -186.08 53.33
C SER A 530 -113.51 -185.39 52.37
N HIS A 531 -113.02 -184.39 51.64
CA HIS A 531 -112.84 -184.47 50.17
C HIS A 531 -111.97 -183.25 49.73
N ILE A 532 -110.96 -183.40 48.85
CA ILE A 532 -111.03 -183.55 47.37
C ILE A 532 -111.57 -182.28 46.68
N ASP A 533 -111.00 -181.79 45.56
CA ASP A 533 -109.66 -181.92 44.97
C ASP A 533 -109.61 -181.01 43.70
N TYR A 534 -108.44 -180.87 43.06
CA TYR A 534 -108.31 -180.63 41.59
C TYR A 534 -108.88 -179.28 41.00
N ASP A 535 -108.57 -178.81 39.77
CA ASP A 535 -107.41 -178.98 38.87
C ASP A 535 -107.40 -177.91 37.74
N SER A 536 -106.26 -177.73 37.05
CA SER A 536 -106.10 -177.59 35.58
C SER A 536 -106.91 -176.58 34.69
N ARG A 537 -106.12 -175.70 34.03
CA ARG A 537 -106.12 -175.29 32.59
C ARG A 537 -107.16 -174.31 31.99
N TYR A 538 -106.72 -173.74 30.84
CA TYR A 538 -107.42 -173.07 29.72
C TYR A 538 -107.78 -171.57 29.83
N ARG A 539 -108.23 -170.87 28.75
CA ARG A 539 -107.50 -170.48 27.49
C ARG A 539 -108.27 -169.43 26.64
N THR A 540 -107.64 -168.29 26.30
CA THR A 540 -107.85 -167.45 25.08
C THR A 540 -109.20 -166.75 24.73
N THR A 541 -109.08 -165.71 23.87
CA THR A 541 -110.09 -164.93 23.10
C THR A 541 -110.86 -163.83 23.85
N SER A 542 -111.12 -162.59 23.37
CA SER A 542 -110.93 -161.82 22.10
C SER A 542 -112.21 -161.55 21.27
N THR A 543 -112.73 -160.31 21.31
CA THR A 543 -113.79 -159.78 20.40
C THR A 543 -113.45 -158.36 19.91
N VAL A 544 -114.11 -157.89 18.84
CA VAL A 544 -113.45 -157.11 17.77
C VAL A 544 -114.44 -156.25 16.94
N THR A 545 -114.10 -154.96 16.70
CA THR A 545 -114.64 -154.04 15.62
C THR A 545 -116.14 -153.64 15.64
N THR A 546 -116.72 -152.65 14.90
CA THR A 546 -116.27 -151.60 13.91
C THR A 546 -117.35 -150.52 13.65
N THR A 547 -116.95 -149.28 13.27
CA THR A 547 -117.48 -148.35 12.19
C THR A 547 -116.60 -147.07 12.17
N ASN A 548 -116.08 -146.44 11.08
CA ASN A 548 -116.59 -145.88 9.80
C ASN A 548 -117.34 -144.52 9.94
N THR A 549 -117.07 -143.41 9.18
CA THR A 549 -116.29 -143.18 7.93
C THR A 549 -115.83 -141.70 7.66
N HIS A 550 -114.73 -141.52 6.90
CA HIS A 550 -114.31 -140.43 5.96
C HIS A 550 -114.38 -138.89 6.25
N ARG A 551 -113.22 -138.18 6.13
CA ARG A 551 -112.79 -137.34 4.96
C ARG A 551 -111.34 -136.78 5.08
N SER A 552 -110.81 -136.18 4.00
CA SER A 552 -109.40 -135.70 3.78
C SER A 552 -109.40 -134.25 3.19
N PRO A 553 -108.32 -133.59 2.64
CA PRO A 553 -106.89 -133.97 2.43
C PRO A 553 -105.77 -132.84 2.51
N THR A 554 -104.48 -133.20 2.25
CA THR A 554 -103.28 -132.37 1.86
C THR A 554 -102.62 -131.44 2.92
N ARG A 555 -101.35 -130.95 2.81
CA ARG A 555 -100.34 -130.87 1.70
C ARG A 555 -98.86 -130.94 2.21
N ASN A 556 -97.89 -131.09 1.29
CA ASN A 556 -96.43 -131.31 1.51
C ASN A 556 -95.54 -130.03 1.52
N TYR A 557 -94.29 -130.13 2.05
CA TYR A 557 -92.96 -129.78 1.47
C TYR A 557 -91.87 -129.21 2.43
N SER A 558 -90.59 -129.35 2.01
CA SER A 558 -89.30 -129.01 2.65
C SER A 558 -88.69 -127.70 2.04
N PRO A 559 -87.36 -127.35 2.03
CA PRO A 559 -86.14 -127.90 2.64
C PRO A 559 -85.10 -126.85 3.17
N SER A 560 -83.87 -127.35 3.37
CA SER A 560 -82.56 -126.76 3.72
C SER A 560 -81.93 -125.67 2.80
N ARG A 561 -80.91 -124.94 3.34
CA ARG A 561 -79.48 -124.76 2.89
C ARG A 561 -79.16 -124.29 1.43
N SER A 562 -78.15 -123.46 1.10
CA SER A 562 -77.30 -122.39 1.74
C SER A 562 -76.33 -121.80 0.65
N GLU A 563 -75.12 -121.30 1.01
CA GLU A 563 -73.95 -120.94 0.13
C GLU A 563 -74.06 -119.66 -0.74
N ILE A 564 -73.02 -119.08 -1.39
CA ILE A 564 -71.60 -118.73 -1.03
C ILE A 564 -71.11 -117.57 -1.95
N ALA A 565 -70.26 -116.67 -1.42
CA ALA A 565 -69.23 -115.75 -2.01
C ALA A 565 -69.24 -115.12 -3.44
N GLN A 566 -68.48 -113.98 -3.52
CA GLN A 566 -67.62 -113.45 -4.61
C GLN A 566 -68.07 -112.35 -5.65
N THR A 567 -67.15 -111.37 -5.79
CA THR A 567 -66.70 -110.59 -6.99
C THR A 567 -67.54 -109.46 -7.66
N SER A 568 -66.96 -108.24 -7.57
CA SER A 568 -66.57 -107.35 -8.71
C SER A 568 -67.58 -106.35 -9.35
N PRO A 569 -67.12 -105.29 -10.09
CA PRO A 569 -67.86 -104.03 -10.29
C PRO A 569 -68.03 -103.59 -11.79
N THR A 570 -68.44 -102.33 -12.06
CA THR A 570 -67.90 -101.39 -13.12
C THR A 570 -68.95 -100.57 -13.96
N LYS A 571 -68.85 -99.21 -13.95
CA LYS A 571 -69.31 -98.21 -14.98
C LYS A 571 -70.85 -98.08 -15.28
N ILE A 572 -71.39 -97.06 -15.98
CA ILE A 572 -70.87 -95.87 -16.70
C ILE A 572 -71.87 -94.68 -16.68
N SER A 573 -71.40 -93.43 -16.69
CA SER A 573 -71.89 -92.30 -17.55
C SER A 573 -71.05 -91.04 -17.27
N VAL A 574 -71.06 -90.05 -18.19
CA VAL A 574 -70.03 -89.00 -18.28
C VAL A 574 -70.64 -87.65 -18.69
N SER A 575 -70.14 -86.53 -18.14
CA SER A 575 -70.08 -85.25 -18.85
C SER A 575 -69.00 -84.30 -18.33
N LEU A 576 -68.26 -83.76 -19.29
CA LEU A 576 -67.23 -82.72 -19.27
C LEU A 576 -67.63 -81.47 -18.46
N LYS A 577 -66.73 -80.67 -17.86
CA LYS A 577 -65.56 -80.02 -18.49
C LYS A 577 -64.42 -79.70 -17.51
N VAL A 578 -63.22 -79.51 -18.08
CA VAL A 578 -62.07 -78.78 -17.49
C VAL A 578 -61.51 -77.85 -18.55
N SER A 579 -61.12 -76.63 -18.15
CA SER A 579 -60.28 -75.72 -18.94
C SER A 579 -59.71 -74.61 -18.02
N GLU A 580 -58.37 -74.62 -17.87
CA GLU A 580 -57.46 -73.49 -18.22
C GLU A 580 -57.88 -72.08 -17.75
N LEU A 581 -57.22 -71.36 -16.84
CA LEU A 581 -55.79 -71.24 -16.45
C LEU A 581 -54.95 -70.39 -17.43
N ASP A 582 -54.51 -69.22 -16.94
CA ASP A 582 -53.53 -68.23 -17.45
C ASP A 582 -53.58 -67.71 -18.90
N LYS A 583 -53.71 -66.36 -19.02
CA LYS A 583 -52.53 -65.55 -19.40
C LYS A 583 -52.65 -64.03 -19.18
N SER A 584 -51.47 -63.46 -18.92
CA SER A 584 -51.13 -62.06 -18.69
C SER A 584 -51.33 -61.14 -19.90
N ARG A 585 -51.44 -59.82 -19.65
CA ARG A 585 -50.83 -58.73 -20.45
C ARG A 585 -50.76 -57.45 -19.60
N GLU A 586 -49.56 -56.89 -19.40
CA GLU A 586 -48.96 -55.78 -20.17
C GLU A 586 -49.69 -54.43 -20.04
N THR A 587 -49.08 -53.48 -19.32
CA THR A 587 -48.71 -52.17 -19.87
C THR A 587 -47.69 -51.46 -18.97
N SER A 588 -46.81 -50.67 -19.58
CA SER A 588 -45.69 -49.99 -18.94
C SER A 588 -46.06 -48.58 -18.48
N HIS A 589 -45.33 -48.03 -17.50
CA HIS A 589 -44.52 -46.83 -17.75
C HIS A 589 -43.51 -46.57 -16.62
N GLU A 590 -42.28 -46.20 -17.02
CA GLU A 590 -41.29 -45.59 -16.14
C GLU A 590 -41.63 -44.12 -15.89
N THR A 591 -41.31 -43.59 -14.71
CA THR A 591 -40.34 -42.49 -14.56
C THR A 591 -40.03 -42.26 -13.09
N ASP A 592 -38.74 -42.18 -12.74
CA ASP A 592 -38.30 -41.69 -11.43
C ASP A 592 -38.66 -40.21 -11.26
N ASN A 593 -38.93 -39.78 -10.03
CA ASN A 593 -38.73 -38.38 -9.68
C ASN A 593 -38.33 -38.23 -8.21
N THR A 594 -37.09 -37.79 -7.97
CA THR A 594 -36.49 -37.71 -6.64
C THR A 594 -36.74 -36.33 -6.03
N ILE A 595 -37.13 -36.30 -4.75
CA ILE A 595 -37.28 -35.06 -3.98
C ILE A 595 -35.90 -34.46 -3.69
N ASN A 596 -35.63 -33.21 -4.09
CA ASN A 596 -35.16 -32.24 -3.10
C ASN A 596 -35.39 -30.75 -3.41
N ILE A 597 -35.43 -30.00 -2.32
CA ILE A 597 -35.59 -28.57 -2.15
C ILE A 597 -34.36 -27.79 -2.63
N ASN A 598 -34.59 -26.66 -3.31
CA ASN A 598 -33.90 -25.40 -3.01
C ASN A 598 -34.67 -24.20 -3.56
N GLY A 599 -34.71 -23.10 -2.80
CA GLY A 599 -35.38 -21.86 -3.20
C GLY A 599 -34.39 -20.84 -3.75
N ASN A 600 -34.77 -20.11 -4.80
CA ASN A 600 -34.06 -18.95 -5.30
C ASN A 600 -34.95 -17.70 -5.17
N ASN A 601 -34.45 -16.72 -4.41
CA ASN A 601 -34.75 -15.31 -4.66
C ASN A 601 -33.91 -14.80 -5.85
N SER A 602 -34.16 -13.54 -6.24
CA SER A 602 -33.43 -12.69 -7.19
C SER A 602 -34.17 -12.39 -8.51
N ASN A 603 -35.25 -11.61 -8.38
CA ASN A 603 -35.68 -10.68 -9.43
C ASN A 603 -35.28 -9.26 -8.97
N ASP A 604 -34.14 -8.76 -9.43
CA ASP A 604 -33.80 -7.32 -9.53
C ASP A 604 -32.36 -7.19 -10.09
N ASP A 605 -32.20 -7.06 -11.41
CA ASP A 605 -30.95 -6.57 -12.03
C ASP A 605 -31.06 -6.23 -13.56
N ILE A 606 -32.13 -5.54 -13.98
CA ILE A 606 -32.25 -5.03 -15.38
C ILE A 606 -32.71 -3.56 -15.44
N VAL A 607 -32.09 -2.68 -14.64
CA VAL A 607 -32.25 -1.20 -14.76
C VAL A 607 -30.89 -0.48 -14.62
N GLY A 608 -29.82 -1.03 -15.23
CA GLY A 608 -28.45 -0.52 -15.08
C GLY A 608 -27.87 0.31 -16.25
N TYR A 609 -28.33 0.09 -17.49
CA TYR A 609 -27.55 0.47 -18.69
C TYR A 609 -28.12 1.60 -19.57
N HIS A 610 -29.02 2.44 -19.05
CA HIS A 610 -29.68 3.50 -19.85
C HIS A 610 -29.43 4.96 -19.43
N LEU A 611 -28.63 5.23 -18.38
CA LEU A 611 -28.34 6.62 -17.95
C LEU A 611 -27.02 7.22 -18.46
N GLU A 612 -25.97 6.44 -18.72
CA GLU A 612 -24.67 7.00 -19.16
C GLU A 612 -24.72 7.71 -20.52
N LEU A 613 -25.64 7.28 -21.40
CA LEU A 613 -25.81 7.84 -22.75
C LEU A 613 -26.44 9.24 -22.80
N ILE A 614 -26.91 9.78 -21.66
CA ILE A 614 -27.49 11.14 -21.57
C ILE A 614 -26.47 12.16 -21.04
N PHE A 615 -25.52 11.74 -20.20
CA PHE A 615 -24.56 12.68 -19.58
C PHE A 615 -23.45 13.17 -20.53
N LEU A 616 -23.10 12.37 -21.54
CA LEU A 616 -22.06 12.72 -22.54
C LEU A 616 -22.48 13.81 -23.54
N ALA A 617 -23.78 14.14 -23.64
CA ALA A 617 -24.30 15.13 -24.57
C ALA A 617 -24.27 16.58 -24.05
N LEU A 618 -23.93 16.81 -22.77
CA LEU A 618 -23.97 18.12 -22.11
C LEU A 618 -22.59 18.70 -21.74
N PHE A 619 -21.50 18.07 -22.20
CA PHE A 619 -20.12 18.52 -21.92
C PHE A 619 -19.36 19.03 -23.16
N PHE A 620 -20.04 19.14 -24.31
CA PHE A 620 -19.51 19.68 -25.56
C PHE A 620 -20.52 20.63 -26.23
N SER A 621 -20.82 21.75 -25.55
CA SER A 621 -21.45 22.96 -26.11
C SER A 621 -21.10 24.18 -25.26
#